data_AF-A0A380WU90-F1
#
_entry.id   AF-A0A380WU90-F1
#
_cell.length_a   1.000
_cell.length_b   1.000
_cell.length_c   1.000
_cell.angle_alpha   90.00
_cell.angle_beta   90.00
_cell.angle_gamma   90.00
#
_symmetry.space_group_name_H-M   'P 1'
#
loop_
_entity.id
_entity.type
_entity.pdbx_description
1 polymer ?
#
loop_
_entity_poly.entity_id
_entity_poly.type
_entity_poly.pdbx_seq_one_letter_code
_entity_poly.pdbx_strand_id
1 'polypeptide(L)' 'MRALISVTDKTGIEELAKNLSDLGIEIVSTGGTYKKLVMQE' A
#
# COMPACT_ATOMS: atom_id res chain seq x y z
N MET A 1 5.58 -9.45 10.07
CA MET A 1 4.91 -10.04 8.89
C MET A 1 5.00 -9.04 7.74
N ARG A 2 5.03 -9.48 6.46
CA ARG A 2 5.16 -8.58 5.30
C ARG A 2 4.04 -8.85 4.28
N ALA A 3 3.57 -7.81 3.60
CA ALA A 3 2.55 -7.89 2.55
C ALA A 3 3.08 -7.25 1.25
N LEU A 4 2.94 -7.96 0.12
CA LEU A 4 3.22 -7.43 -1.20
C LEU A 4 1.94 -6.85 -1.81
N ILE A 5 1.93 -5.57 -2.18
CA ILE A 5 0.80 -4.92 -2.83
C ILE A 5 1.21 -4.50 -4.24
N SER A 6 0.56 -5.07 -5.25
CA SER A 6 0.76 -4.77 -6.67
C SER A 6 -0.57 -4.89 -7.41
N VAL A 7 -1.21 -3.74 -7.64
CA VAL A 7 -2.58 -3.68 -8.16
C VAL A 7 -2.69 -2.69 -9.31
N THR A 8 -3.50 -3.04 -10.30
CA THR A 8 -3.81 -2.17 -11.44
C THR A 8 -4.76 -1.06 -11.03
N ASP A 9 -5.92 -1.43 -10.47
CA ASP A 9 -6.86 -0.48 -9.85
C ASP A 9 -6.37 -0.14 -8.45
N LYS A 10 -6.33 1.16 -8.14
CA LYS A 10 -5.81 1.70 -6.88
C LYS A 10 -6.91 2.33 -6.02
N THR A 11 -8.16 2.05 -6.36
CA THR A 11 -9.31 2.44 -5.53
C THR A 11 -9.17 1.80 -4.14
N GLY A 12 -9.17 2.62 -3.09
CA GLY A 12 -9.13 2.16 -1.70
C GLY A 12 -7.78 1.63 -1.17
N ILE A 13 -6.67 1.72 -1.92
CA ILE A 13 -5.40 1.11 -1.46
C ILE A 13 -4.80 1.81 -0.25
N GLU A 14 -5.12 3.08 -0.05
CA GLU A 14 -4.60 3.89 1.06
C GLU A 14 -5.18 3.42 2.40
N GLU A 15 -6.49 3.14 2.45
CA GLU A 15 -7.15 2.58 3.64
C GLU A 15 -6.65 1.18 3.94
N LEU A 16 -6.50 0.33 2.92
CA LEU A 16 -5.90 -1.00 3.05
C LEU A 16 -4.47 -0.90 3.63
N ALA A 17 -3.63 -0.05 3.05
CA ALA A 17 -2.25 0.11 3.47
C ALA A 17 -2.13 0.66 4.89
N LYS A 18 -2.99 1.60 5.27
CA LYS A 18 -3.06 2.13 6.63
C LYS A 18 -3.41 1.03 7.62
N ASN A 19 -4.49 0.27 7.37
CA ASN A 19 -4.93 -0.81 8.26
C ASN A 19 -3.85 -1.90 8.41
N LEU A 20 -3.15 -2.26 7.33
CA LEU A 20 -2.04 -3.21 7.40
C LEU A 20 -0.86 -2.66 8.23
N SER A 21 -0.53 -1.38 8.05
CA SER A 21 0.54 -0.72 8.81
C SER A 21 0.20 -0.62 10.30
N ASP A 22 -1.06 -0.33 10.64
CA ASP A 22 -1.56 -0.27 12.02
C ASP A 22 -1.48 -1.63 12.72
N LEU A 23 -1.56 -2.72 11.97
CA LEU A 23 -1.34 -4.10 12.44
C LEU A 23 0.15 -4.48 12.51
N GLY A 24 1.07 -3.55 12.22
CA GLY A 24 2.52 -3.81 12.21
C GLY A 24 2.99 -4.64 11.02
N ILE A 25 2.22 -4.68 9.93
CA ILE A 25 2.60 -5.38 8.70
C ILE A 25 3.41 -4.42 7.82
N GLU A 26 4.61 -4.85 7.44
CA GLU A 26 5.44 -4.09 6.51
C GLU A 26 4.92 -4.26 5.08
N ILE A 27 4.68 -3.15 4.41
CA ILE A 27 4.19 -3.13 3.02
C ILE A 27 5.37 -3.03 2.07
N VAL A 28 5.44 -3.97 1.12
CA VAL A 28 6.36 -3.95 0.00
C VAL A 28 5.56 -3.67 -1.26
N SER A 29 5.96 -2.67 -2.03
CA SER A 29 5.34 -2.33 -3.31
C SER A 29 6.36 -1.69 -4.25
N THR A 30 6.10 -1.74 -5.55
CA THR A 30 6.91 -1.07 -6.58
C THR A 30 6.02 -0.37 -7.60
N GLY A 31 6.63 0.35 -8.54
CA GLY A 31 5.93 0.94 -9.67
C GLY A 31 4.82 1.92 -9.29
N GLY A 32 3.69 1.86 -10.00
CA GLY A 32 2.57 2.78 -9.81
C GLY A 32 1.84 2.61 -8.46
N THR A 33 1.82 1.40 -7.90
CA THR A 33 1.24 1.16 -6.57
C THR A 33 2.08 1.82 -5.49
N TYR A 34 3.40 1.66 -5.53
CA TYR A 34 4.32 2.34 -4.61
C TYR A 34 4.18 3.86 -4.68
N LYS A 35 4.13 4.44 -5.89
CA LYS A 35 3.95 5.89 -6.06
C LYS A 35 2.69 6.40 -5.37
N LYS A 36 1.56 5.70 -5.54
CA LYS A 36 0.29 6.06 -4.90
C LYS A 36 0.33 5.95 -3.38
N LEU A 37 1.12 5.02 -2.82
CA LEU A 37 1.26 4.86 -1.38
C LEU A 37 2.17 5.92 -0.73
N VAL A 38 3.19 6.41 -1.46
CA VAL A 38 4.17 7.39 -0.93
C VAL A 38 3.77 8.83 -1.21
N MET A 39 3.16 9.10 -2.36
CA MET A 39 2.63 10.41 -2.71
C MET A 39 1.21 10.52 -2.18
N GLN A 40 1.09 10.81 -0.88
CA GLN A 40 -0.18 11.27 -0.32
C GLN A 40 -0.27 12.78 -0.59
N GLU A 41 -1.33 13.19 -1.29
CA GLU A 41 -1.77 14.59 -1.37
C GLU A 41 -2.55 14.96 -0.10
#